data_AF-A0A091C1H9-F1
#
_entry.id   AF-A0A091C1H9-F1
#
_cell.length_a   1.000
_cell.length_b   1.000
_cell.length_c   1.000
_cell.angle_alpha   90.00
_cell.angle_beta   90.00
_cell.angle_gamma   90.00
#
_symmetry.space_group_name_H-M   'P 1'
#
loop_
_entity.id
_entity.type
_entity.pdbx_description
1 polymer ?
#
loop_
_entity_poly.entity_id
_entity_poly.type
_entity_poly.pdbx_seq_one_letter_code
_entity_poly.pdbx_strand_id
1 'polypeptide(L)' 'MNAHMLSTRLAQIASFVPEQARLADIGSDHAYLPVYLASTGKIDFAIAGEIAQGPLQAATSQIKNMGLLIRLFHV' A
#
# COMPACT_ATOMS: atom_id res chain seq x y z
N MET A 1 7.61 -9.78 6.11
CA MET A 1 6.29 -9.33 5.61
C MET A 1 6.44 -9.00 4.14
N ASN A 2 5.36 -9.05 3.37
CA ASN A 2 5.33 -8.53 2.00
C ASN A 2 3.89 -8.10 1.66
N ALA A 3 3.68 -7.59 0.45
CA ALA A 3 2.36 -7.14 -0.01
C ALA A 3 1.30 -8.25 -0.13
N HIS A 4 1.66 -9.52 0.03
CA HIS A 4 0.74 -10.65 0.01
C HIS A 4 0.42 -11.18 1.42
N MET A 5 1.33 -10.96 2.38
CA MET A 5 1.18 -11.40 3.76
C MET A 5 1.59 -10.29 4.73
N LEU A 6 0.57 -9.62 5.25
CA LEU A 6 0.69 -8.57 6.26
C LEU A 6 1.07 -9.15 7.63
N SER A 7 1.75 -8.36 8.48
CA SER A 7 1.82 -8.68 9.91
C SER A 7 0.43 -8.64 10.54
N THR A 8 0.28 -9.26 11.71
CA THR A 8 -0.92 -9.16 12.54
C THR A 8 -1.37 -7.71 12.75
N ARG A 9 -0.41 -6.78 12.97
CA ARG A 9 -0.70 -5.34 13.11
C ARG A 9 -1.33 -4.76 11.85
N LEU A 10 -0.70 -4.95 10.69
CA LEU A 10 -1.20 -4.39 9.43
C LEU A 10 -2.49 -5.08 8.97
N ALA A 11 -2.64 -6.39 9.20
CA ALA A 11 -3.87 -7.12 8.91
C ALA A 11 -5.05 -6.60 9.73
N GLN A 12 -4.82 -6.25 11.00
CA GLN A 12 -5.84 -5.65 11.83
C GLN A 12 -6.21 -4.23 11.36
N ILE A 13 -5.25 -3.43 10.90
CA ILE A 13 -5.57 -2.13 10.28
C ILE A 13 -6.38 -2.32 8.99
N ALA A 14 -6.00 -3.28 8.14
CA ALA A 14 -6.69 -3.60 6.90
C ALA A 14 -8.15 -4.04 7.12
N SER A 15 -8.47 -4.66 8.27
CA SER A 15 -9.83 -5.07 8.61
C SER A 15 -10.77 -3.87 8.86
N PHE A 16 -10.23 -2.75 9.35
CA PHE A 16 -11.00 -1.52 9.60
C PHE A 16 -11.21 -0.64 8.35
N VAL A 17 -10.45 -0.86 7.28
CA VAL A 17 -10.65 -0.11 6.03
C VAL A 17 -12.01 -0.51 5.43
N PRO A 18 -12.92 0.43 5.12
CA PRO A 18 -14.18 0.12 4.45
C PRO A 18 -13.95 -0.38 3.02
N GLU A 19 -14.88 -1.20 2.51
CA GLU A 19 -14.90 -1.57 1.10
C GLU A 19 -15.03 -0.34 0.20
N GLN A 20 -14.29 -0.32 -0.91
CA GLN A 20 -14.27 0.76 -1.91
C GLN A 20 -13.82 2.12 -1.36
N ALA A 21 -13.15 2.13 -0.21
CA ALA A 21 -12.56 3.36 0.33
C ALA A 21 -11.39 3.84 -0.54
N ARG A 22 -11.18 5.16 -0.59
CA ARG A 22 -9.94 5.76 -1.10
C ARG A 22 -8.97 5.95 0.06
N LEU A 23 -7.77 5.39 -0.04
CA LEU A 23 -6.84 5.32 1.08
C LEU A 23 -5.73 6.38 1.00
N ALA A 24 -5.33 6.93 2.15
CA ALA A 24 -4.05 7.63 2.32
C ALA A 24 -3.27 6.93 3.46
N ASP A 25 -2.08 6.42 3.15
CA ASP A 25 -1.17 5.73 4.07
C ASP A 25 0.05 6.61 4.38
N ILE A 26 0.14 7.09 5.61
CA ILE A 26 1.13 8.10 6.04
C ILE A 26 2.28 7.40 6.76
N GLY A 27 3.52 7.62 6.29
CA GLY A 27 4.67 6.88 6.80
C GLY A 27 4.59 5.40 6.45
N SER A 28 4.16 5.13 5.22
CA SER A 28 3.97 3.80 4.68
C SER A 28 5.28 3.02 4.78
N ASP A 29 5.20 1.79 5.26
CA ASP A 29 6.32 0.85 5.34
C ASP A 29 6.34 0.03 4.05
N HIS A 30 7.16 0.46 3.07
CA HIS A 30 7.28 -0.17 1.75
C HIS A 30 5.97 -0.29 0.95
N ALA A 31 4.95 0.51 1.25
CA ALA A 31 3.62 0.43 0.62
C ALA A 31 2.89 -0.91 0.79
N TYR A 32 3.24 -1.75 1.78
CA TYR A 32 2.62 -3.07 1.92
C TYR A 32 1.11 -3.03 2.16
N LEU A 33 0.62 -2.13 3.02
CA LEU A 33 -0.80 -1.98 3.31
C LEU A 33 -1.63 -1.57 2.07
N PRO A 34 -1.32 -0.47 1.37
CA PRO A 34 -2.08 -0.06 0.20
C PRO A 34 -1.97 -1.06 -0.95
N VAL A 35 -0.80 -1.69 -1.17
CA VAL A 35 -0.65 -2.72 -2.21
C VAL A 35 -1.50 -3.94 -1.88
N TYR A 36 -1.50 -4.40 -0.62
CA TYR A 36 -2.34 -5.53 -0.20
C TYR A 36 -3.82 -5.23 -0.47
N LEU A 37 -4.33 -4.10 0.03
CA LEU A 37 -5.74 -3.72 -0.09
C LEU A 37 -6.18 -3.53 -1.55
N ALA A 38 -5.32 -2.97 -2.40
CA ALA A 38 -5.62 -2.80 -3.82
C ALA A 38 -5.58 -4.15 -4.56
N SER A 39 -4.61 -5.01 -4.22
CA SER A 39 -4.48 -6.34 -4.84
C SER A 39 -5.64 -7.29 -4.51
N THR A 40 -6.28 -7.11 -3.36
CA THR A 40 -7.48 -7.87 -2.95
C THR A 40 -8.77 -7.23 -3.46
N GLY A 41 -8.70 -6.12 -4.19
CA GLY A 41 -9.87 -5.41 -4.72
C GLY A 41 -10.68 -4.63 -3.68
N LYS A 42 -10.19 -4.55 -2.45
CA LYS A 42 -10.87 -3.85 -1.34
C LYS A 42 -10.87 -2.34 -1.52
N ILE A 43 -9.84 -1.80 -2.18
CA ILE A 43 -9.75 -0.39 -2.59
C ILE A 43 -9.34 -0.31 -4.07
N ASP A 44 -9.70 0.78 -4.73
CA ASP A 44 -9.34 1.05 -6.14
C ASP A 44 -8.24 2.11 -6.28
N PHE A 45 -7.97 2.87 -5.21
CA PHE A 45 -7.02 3.96 -5.22
C PHE A 45 -6.38 4.20 -3.85
N ALA A 46 -5.06 4.43 -3.84
CA ALA A 46 -4.35 4.88 -2.65
C ALA A 46 -3.29 5.95 -2.93
N ILE A 47 -3.00 6.74 -1.89
CA ILE A 47 -1.80 7.57 -1.78
C ILE A 47 -0.95 7.00 -0.64
N ALA A 48 0.35 6.86 -0.84
CA ALA A 48 1.26 6.43 0.23
C ALA A 48 2.50 7.32 0.28
N GLY A 49 2.82 7.80 1.49
CA GLY A 49 4.01 8.58 1.77
C GLY A 49 5.13 7.70 2.34
N GLU A 50 6.34 7.75 1.78
CA GLU A 50 7.50 6.94 2.18
C GLU A 50 8.77 7.81 2.28
N ILE A 51 9.54 7.65 3.36
CA ILE A 51 10.73 8.48 3.66
C ILE A 51 11.99 7.93 3.00
N ALA A 52 12.03 6.64 2.67
CA ALA A 52 13.25 6.00 2.17
C ALA A 52 13.22 5.78 0.64
N GLN A 53 14.23 6.31 -0.08
CA GLN A 53 14.29 6.22 -1.55
C GLN A 53 14.39 4.79 -2.11
N GLY A 54 15.15 3.91 -1.45
CA GLY A 54 15.26 2.50 -1.87
C GLY A 54 13.91 1.78 -1.80
N PRO A 55 13.25 1.76 -0.63
CA PRO A 55 11.87 1.29 -0.45
C PRO A 55 10.88 1.86 -1.46
N LEU A 56 10.94 3.18 -1.69
CA LEU A 56 10.09 3.86 -2.66
C LEU A 56 10.23 3.28 -4.08
N GLN A 57 11.45 3.04 -4.54
CA GLN A 57 11.72 2.48 -5.88
C GLN A 57 11.22 1.03 -6.02
N ALA A 58 11.44 0.21 -4.99
CA ALA A 58 10.96 -1.17 -4.96
C ALA A 58 9.43 -1.23 -5.01
N ALA A 59 8.76 -0.44 -4.16
CA ALA A 59 7.31 -0.33 -4.13
C ALA A 59 6.75 0.19 -5.47
N THR A 60 7.40 1.20 -6.06
CA THR A 60 7.01 1.75 -7.38
C THR A 60 7.03 0.67 -8.46
N SER A 61 8.11 -0.11 -8.52
CA SER A 61 8.26 -1.19 -9.51
C SER A 61 7.18 -2.25 -9.34
N GLN A 62 6.88 -2.63 -8.10
CA GLN A 62 5.85 -3.61 -7.80
C GLN A 62 4.44 -3.10 -8.18
N ILE A 63 4.09 -1.88 -7.79
CA ILE A 63 2.81 -1.24 -8.12
C ILE A 63 2.59 -1.22 -9.64
N LYS A 64 3.62 -0.84 -10.40
CA LYS A 64 3.57 -0.84 -11.87
C LYS A 64 3.39 -2.24 -12.44
N ASN A 65 4.14 -3.23 -11.96
CA ASN A 65 4.05 -4.61 -12.44
C ASN A 65 2.68 -5.23 -12.16
N MET A 66 2.03 -4.84 -11.07
CA MET A 66 0.69 -5.30 -10.69
C MET A 66 -0.44 -4.46 -11.31
N GLY A 67 -0.13 -3.38 -12.03
CA GLY A 67 -1.14 -2.49 -12.64
C GLY A 67 -2.01 -1.74 -11.63
N LEU A 68 -1.50 -1.47 -10.42
CA LEU A 68 -2.27 -0.86 -9.34
C LEU A 68 -2.25 0.67 -9.41
N LEU A 69 -3.36 1.31 -9.06
CA LEU A 69 -3.50 2.77 -9.02
C LEU A 69 -3.10 3.33 -7.64
N ILE A 70 -1.82 3.24 -7.32
CA ILE A 70 -1.24 3.77 -6.07
C ILE A 70 -0.24 4.88 -6.40
N ARG A 71 -0.44 6.06 -5.81
CA ARG A 71 0.51 7.18 -5.93
C ARG A 71 1.45 7.19 -4.74
N LEU A 72 2.75 7.02 -5.01
CA LEU A 72 3.78 7.15 -4.00
C LEU A 72 4.34 8.57 -3.99
N PHE A 73 4.53 9.12 -2.78
CA PHE A 73 5.20 10.40 -2.58
C PHE A 73 6.33 10.20 -1.58
N HIS A 74 7.45 10.88 -1.84
CA HIS A 74 8.54 10.95 -0.88
C HIS A 74 8.21 12.01 0.17
N VAL A 75 8.32 11.67 1.45
CA VAL A 75 8.03 12.58 2.58
C VAL A 75 9.28 12.83 3.39
#